data_AF-A0A4Q3YG11-F1
#
_entry.id   AF-A0A4Q3YG11-F1
#
_cell.length_a   1.000
_cell.length_b   1.000
_cell.length_c   1.000
_cell.angle_alpha   90.00
_cell.angle_beta   90.00
_cell.angle_gamma   90.00
#
_symmetry.space_group_name_H-M   'P 1'
#
loop_
_entity.id
_entity.type
_entity.pdbx_description
1 polymer ?
#
loop_
_entity_poly.entity_id
_entity_poly.type
_entity_poly.pdbx_seq_one_letter_code
_entity_poly.pdbx_strand_id
1 'polypeptide(L)' 'LALPDGTYWQFRSAGAQVTVEESLWVDGNARPVPVQQLVIQDLVSRGGGNFSWILKRMG' A
#
# COMPACT_ATOMS: atom_id res chain seq x y z
N LEU A 1 -9.35 4.18 2.61
CA LEU A 1 -9.53 3.86 1.18
C LEU A 1 -11.03 3.76 0.92
N ALA A 2 -11.57 4.63 0.07
CA ALA A 2 -12.94 4.50 -0.42
C ALA A 2 -12.86 3.80 -1.77
N LEU A 3 -13.45 2.62 -1.89
CA LEU A 3 -13.41 1.83 -3.12
C LEU A 3 -14.67 2.08 -3.98
N PRO A 4 -14.61 1.87 -5.31
CA PRO A 4 -15.74 2.12 -6.21
C PRO A 4 -17.00 1.31 -5.90
N ASP A 5 -16.86 0.18 -5.22
CA ASP A 5 -17.97 -0.67 -4.76
C ASP A 5 -18.68 -0.11 -3.50
N GLY A 6 -18.32 1.11 -3.08
CA GLY A 6 -18.86 1.77 -1.90
C GLY A 6 -18.27 1.28 -0.57
N THR A 7 -17.32 0.34 -0.61
CA THR A 7 -16.69 -0.16 0.61
C THR A 7 -15.59 0.77 1.09
N TYR A 8 -15.45 0.85 2.41
CA TYR A 8 -14.34 1.55 3.04
C TYR A 8 -13.36 0.53 3.60
N TRP A 9 -12.08 0.78 3.38
CA TRP A 9 -10.99 -0.03 3.90
C TRP A 9 -9.98 0.85 4.62
N GLN A 10 -9.42 0.32 5.69
CA GLN A 10 -8.33 0.91 6.46
C GLN A 10 -7.07 0.08 6.27
N PHE A 11 -6.01 0.74 5.80
CA PHE A 11 -4.66 0.21 5.83
C PHE A 11 -3.86 0.98 6.89
N ARG A 12 -3.18 0.28 7.77
CA ARG A 12 -2.36 0.87 8.83
C ARG A 12 -1.07 0.08 8.99
N SER A 13 0.03 0.80 9.18
CA SER A 13 1.28 0.22 9.67
C SER A 13 1.44 0.51 11.17
N ALA A 14 2.21 -0.33 11.85
CA ALA A 14 2.71 -0.06 13.20
C ALA A 14 4.11 0.56 13.10
N GLY A 15 4.24 1.83 13.47
CA GLY A 15 5.53 2.50 13.65
C GLY A 15 6.24 2.96 12.38
N ALA A 16 5.66 2.77 11.19
CA ALA A 16 6.21 3.28 9.93
C ALA A 16 5.21 4.17 9.18
N GLN A 17 5.72 5.12 8.41
CA GLN A 17 4.87 6.00 7.62
C GLN A 17 4.18 5.24 6.49
N VAL A 18 2.90 5.55 6.26
CA VAL A 18 2.15 5.09 5.08
C VAL A 18 1.91 6.28 4.17
N THR A 19 2.34 6.17 2.91
CA THR A 19 2.08 7.16 1.85
C THR A 19 1.30 6.53 0.70
N VAL A 20 0.67 7.37 -0.13
CA VAL A 20 0.10 6.97 -1.42
C VAL A 20 0.97 7.59 -2.50
N GLU A 21 1.46 6.76 -3.42
CA GLU A 21 2.36 7.17 -4.50
C GLU A 21 1.85 6.68 -5.85
N GLU A 22 2.24 7.38 -6.92
CA GLU A 22 1.99 6.93 -8.29
C GLU A 22 2.87 5.73 -8.63
N SER A 23 2.34 4.82 -9.45
CA SER A 23 3.01 3.59 -9.87
C SER A 23 2.43 3.08 -11.19
N LEU A 24 2.99 1.97 -11.68
CA LEU A 24 2.48 1.25 -12.84
C LEU A 24 2.56 -0.26 -12.61
N TRP A 25 1.61 -1.00 -13.18
CA TRP A 25 1.75 -2.43 -13.39
C TRP A 25 1.72 -2.73 -14.89
N VAL A 26 2.19 -3.90 -15.27
CA VAL A 26 2.24 -4.33 -16.68
C VAL A 26 1.14 -5.36 -16.91
N ASP A 27 0.25 -5.09 -17.88
CA ASP A 27 -0.84 -5.99 -18.22
C ASP A 27 -0.39 -7.23 -19.01
N GLY A 28 -1.33 -8.14 -19.32
CA GLY A 28 -1.05 -9.35 -20.09
C GLY A 28 -0.58 -9.10 -21.53
N ASN A 29 -0.70 -7.88 -22.05
CA ASN A 29 -0.23 -7.46 -23.37
C ASN A 29 1.07 -6.63 -23.28
N ALA A 30 1.77 -6.68 -22.15
CA ALA A 30 2.97 -5.90 -21.86
C ALA A 30 2.76 -4.37 -21.88
N ARG A 31 1.54 -3.88 -21.61
CA ARG A 31 1.24 -2.45 -21.55
C ARG A 31 1.37 -1.92 -20.12
N PRO A 32 2.03 -0.77 -19.91
CA PRO A 32 2.05 -0.12 -18.61
C PRO A 32 0.67 0.49 -18.31
N VAL A 33 0.16 0.21 -17.12
CA VAL A 33 -1.14 0.71 -16.64
C VAL A 33 -0.89 1.52 -15.36
N PRO A 34 -1.28 2.81 -15.32
CA PRO A 34 -1.07 3.67 -14.16
C PRO A 34 -1.95 3.22 -13.00
N VAL A 35 -1.38 3.23 -11.80
CA VAL A 35 -2.06 2.90 -10.55
C VAL A 35 -1.49 3.75 -9.42
N GLN A 36 -2.21 3.81 -8.31
CA GLN A 36 -1.66 4.30 -7.05
C GLN A 36 -1.29 3.12 -6.16
N GLN A 37 -0.19 3.25 -5.43
CA GLN A 37 0.30 2.25 -4.47
C GLN A 37 0.34 2.81 -3.06
N LEU A 38 0.11 1.92 -2.09
CA LEU A 38 0.39 2.21 -0.68
C LEU A 38 1.85 1.85 -0.40
N VAL A 39 2.62 2.80 0.09
CA VAL A 39 4.03 2.60 0.42
C VAL A 39 4.20 2.66 1.93
N ILE A 40 4.84 1.62 2.49
CA ILE A 40 5.38 1.66 3.85
C ILE A 40 6.88 1.87 3.72
N GLN A 41 7.39 2.93 4.32
CA GLN A 41 8.82 3.20 4.36
C GLN A 41 9.27 3.71 5.72
N ASP A 42 10.43 3.21 6.15
CA ASP A 42 11.20 3.75 7.28
C ASP A 42 12.63 3.19 7.27
N LEU A 43 13.48 3.72 8.14
CA LEU A 43 14.83 3.21 8.38
C LEU A 43 14.80 1.98 9.29
N VAL A 44 15.61 0.97 8.95
CA VAL A 44 15.84 -0.21 9.79
C VAL A 44 17.32 -0.40 10.05
N SER A 45 17.64 -1.13 11.13
CA SER A 45 19.02 -1.49 11.43
C SER A 45 19.62 -2.40 10.35
N ARG A 46 20.96 -2.55 10.34
CA ARG A 46 21.66 -3.50 9.45
C ARG A 46 21.19 -4.95 9.63
N GLY A 47 20.69 -5.33 10.82
CA GLY A 47 20.09 -6.64 11.08
C GLY A 47 18.71 -6.83 10.44
N GLY A 48 18.20 -5.82 9.74
CA GLY A 48 16.84 -5.78 9.23
C GLY A 48 15.85 -5.20 10.23
N GLY A 49 14.58 -5.27 9.85
CA GLY A 49 13.44 -4.86 10.66
C GLY A 49 12.16 -5.47 10.11
N ASN A 50 11.10 -5.44 10.92
CA ASN A 50 9.76 -5.84 10.50
C ASN A 50 8.84 -4.62 10.52
N PHE A 51 8.03 -4.47 9.48
CA PHE A 51 6.92 -3.54 9.46
C PHE A 51 5.63 -4.34 9.54
N SER A 52 5.00 -4.31 10.72
CA SER A 52 3.68 -4.91 10.91
C SER A 52 2.61 -4.01 10.31
N TRP A 53 1.62 -4.60 9.63
CA TRP A 53 0.53 -3.85 9.02
C TRP A 53 -0.78 -4.63 9.09
N ILE A 54 -1.89 -3.89 8.99
CA ILE A 54 -3.24 -4.44 8.86
C ILE A 54 -3.93 -3.82 7.66
N LEU A 55 -4.72 -4.64 6.96
CA LEU A 55 -5.71 -4.21 5.99
C LEU A 55 -7.06 -4.73 6.45
N LYS A 56 -8.00 -3.83 6.73
CA LYS A 56 -9.30 -4.17 7.29
C LYS A 56 -10.42 -3.45 6.56
N ARG A 57 -11.49 -4.17 6.21
CA ARG A 57 -12.75 -3.57 5.75
C ARG A 57 -13.44 -2.86 6.93
N MET A 58 -13.90 -1.65 6.69
CA MET A 58 -14.60 -0.80 7.66
C MET A 58 -16.10 -0.91 7.41
N GLY A 59 -16.87 -1.12 8.48
CA GLY A 59 -18.29 -1.47 8.43
C GLY A 59 -18.52 -2.81 9.11
#